data_AF-K1SXL3-F1
#
_entry.id   AF-K1SXL3-F1
#
_cell.length_a   1.000
_cell.length_b   1.000
_cell.length_c   1.000
_cell.angle_alpha   90.00
_cell.angle_beta   90.00
_cell.angle_gamma   90.00
#
_symmetry.space_group_name_H-M   'P 1'
#
loop_
_entity.id
_entity.type
_entity.pdbx_description
1 polymer ?
#
loop_
_entity_poly.entity_id
_entity_poly.type
_entity_poly.pdbx_seq_one_letter_code
_entity_poly.pdbx_strand_id
1 'polypeptide(L)' 'MPNFFPLGIPGKAINELIALLAAKDKIYIRILTYELEDEYVSFRIFSQGKWNIKLS' A
#
# COMPACT_ATOMS: atom_id res chain seq x y z
N MET A 1 0.05 -5.48 -19.06
CA MET A 1 0.57 -5.09 -17.73
C MET A 1 -0.40 -5.66 -16.71
N PRO A 2 -0.07 -6.72 -15.95
CA PRO A 2 -1.11 -7.40 -15.17
C PRO A 2 -1.44 -6.58 -13.92
N ASN A 3 -2.71 -6.14 -13.91
CA ASN A 3 -3.56 -5.75 -12.81
C ASN A 3 -2.89 -5.65 -11.43
N PHE A 4 -2.73 -4.40 -10.98
CA PHE A 4 -2.84 -4.05 -9.57
C PHE A 4 -4.03 -4.83 -9.00
N PHE A 5 -3.76 -5.79 -8.11
CA PHE A 5 -4.78 -6.35 -7.24
C PHE A 5 -5.59 -5.18 -6.67
N PRO A 6 -6.93 -5.26 -6.59
CA PRO A 6 -7.71 -4.21 -5.99
C PRO A 6 -7.28 -4.19 -4.52
N LEU A 7 -6.36 -3.29 -4.22
CA LEU A 7 -6.42 -2.47 -3.04
C LEU A 7 -7.91 -2.33 -2.73
N GLY A 8 -8.44 -3.07 -1.75
CA GLY A 8 -9.82 -2.83 -1.31
C GLY A 8 -10.01 -1.34 -1.00
N ILE A 9 -11.21 -0.93 -0.58
CA ILE A 9 -11.51 0.47 -0.23
C ILE A 9 -10.34 1.24 0.45
N PRO A 10 -9.54 0.66 1.39
CA PRO A 10 -8.37 1.33 1.96
C PRO A 10 -7.30 1.79 0.96
N GLY A 11 -6.92 0.98 -0.03
CA GLY A 11 -5.74 1.33 -0.83
C GLY A 11 -6.05 2.29 -1.99
N LYS A 12 -7.30 2.36 -2.48
CA LYS A 12 -7.69 3.44 -3.40
C LYS A 12 -7.58 4.81 -2.71
N ALA A 13 -8.16 4.94 -1.51
CA ALA A 13 -8.10 6.16 -0.72
C ALA A 13 -6.66 6.57 -0.39
N ILE A 14 -5.79 5.60 -0.07
CA ILE A 14 -4.38 5.89 0.22
C ILE A 14 -3.63 6.36 -1.03
N ASN A 15 -3.92 5.81 -2.22
CA ASN A 15 -3.31 6.31 -3.45
C ASN A 15 -3.75 7.75 -3.77
N GLU A 16 -5.03 8.07 -3.58
CA GLU A 16 -5.54 9.43 -3.74
C GLU A 16 -4.87 10.39 -2.74
N LEU A 17 -4.69 9.97 -1.48
CA LEU A 17 -3.94 10.72 -0.49
C LEU A 17 -2.49 10.95 -0.93
N ILE A 18 -1.76 9.92 -1.35
CA ILE A 18 -0.36 10.03 -1.81
C ILE A 18 -0.24 10.99 -3.00
N ALA A 19 -1.21 11.00 -3.91
CA ALA A 19 -1.21 11.89 -5.07
C ALA A 19 -1.30 13.38 -4.68
N LEU A 20 -1.89 13.70 -3.52
CA LEU A 20 -2.01 15.05 -2.99
C LEU A 20 -0.76 15.52 -2.23
N LEU A 21 0.15 14.60 -1.86
CA LEU A 21 1.32 14.93 -1.06
C LEU A 21 2.45 15.50 -1.93
N ALA A 22 2.97 16.67 -1.54
CA ALA A 22 4.20 17.20 -2.09
C ALA A 22 5.40 16.31 -1.70
N ALA A 23 6.37 16.17 -2.60
CA ALA A 23 7.58 15.35 -2.40
C ALA A 23 7.30 13.87 -2.03
N LYS A 24 6.34 13.22 -2.72
CA LYS A 24 5.99 11.80 -2.55
C LYS A 24 7.17 10.82 -2.65
N ASP A 25 8.24 11.21 -3.33
CA ASP A 25 9.50 10.46 -3.41
C ASP A 25 10.25 10.39 -2.07
N LYS A 26 9.96 11.28 -1.12
CA LYS A 26 10.57 11.30 0.22
C LYS A 26 9.70 10.65 1.30
N ILE A 27 8.52 10.18 0.93
CA ILE A 27 7.51 9.69 1.87
C ILE A 27 7.68 8.19 2.07
N TYR A 28 7.59 7.76 3.33
CA TYR A 28 7.58 6.37 3.75
C TYR A 28 6.21 6.03 4.34
N ILE A 29 5.49 5.08 3.75
CA ILE A 29 4.21 4.58 4.28
C ILE A 29 4.32 3.06 4.43
N ARG A 30 3.83 2.53 5.56
CA ARG A 30 3.78 1.10 5.86
C ARG A 30 2.37 0.73 6.23
N ILE A 31 1.79 -0.24 5.51
CA ILE A 31 0.44 -0.76 5.77
C ILE A 31 0.58 -2.24 6.13
N LEU A 32 -0.01 -2.59 7.28
CA LEU A 32 -0.15 -3.95 7.78
C LEU A 32 -1.64 -4.29 7.70
N THR A 33 -1.99 -5.37 7.01
CA THR A 33 -3.38 -5.87 7.01
C THR A 33 -3.38 -7.25 7.65
N TYR A 34 -4.24 -7.40 8.66
CA TYR A 34 -4.48 -8.64 9.37
C TYR A 34 -5.90 -9.10 9.09
N GLU A 35 -6.07 -10.40 8.93
CA GLU A 35 -7.38 -11.04 9.01
C GLU A 35 -7.49 -11.66 10.40
N LEU A 36 -8.68 -11.57 11.01
CA LEU A 36 -8.87 -11.82 12.44
C LEU A 36 -8.51 -13.26 12.87
N GLU A 37 -8.34 -14.17 11.91
CA GLU A 37 -8.11 -15.61 12.12
C GLU A 37 -6.82 -16.16 11.49
N ASP A 38 -6.02 -15.36 10.78
CA ASP A 38 -4.79 -15.81 10.09
C ASP A 38 -3.61 -14.85 10.26
N GLU A 39 -2.38 -15.38 10.13
CA GLU A 39 -1.14 -14.59 10.03
C GLU A 39 -1.25 -13.48 8.96
N TYR A 40 -0.44 -12.43 9.11
CA TYR A 40 -0.37 -11.24 8.23
C TYR A 40 -0.74 -11.51 6.76
N VAL A 41 -1.92 -11.04 6.33
CA VAL A 41 -2.43 -11.26 4.96
C VAL A 41 -1.70 -10.40 3.93
N SER A 42 -1.27 -9.19 4.30
CA SER A 42 -0.43 -8.41 3.39
C SER A 42 0.45 -7.39 4.10
N PHE A 43 1.64 -7.24 3.56
CA PHE A 43 2.63 -6.26 3.97
C PHE A 43 2.94 -5.31 2.81
N ARG A 44 2.64 -4.02 2.95
CA ARG A 44 2.82 -3.04 1.88
C ARG A 44 3.66 -1.87 2.36
N ILE A 45 4.69 -1.53 1.60
CA ILE A 45 5.54 -0.36 1.80
C ILE A 45 5.43 0.55 0.59
N PHE A 46 5.22 1.85 0.80
CA PHE A 46 5.48 2.88 -0.18
C PHE A 46 6.73 3.63 0.23
N SER A 47 7.71 3.72 -0.67
CA SER A 47 8.94 4.47 -0.46
C SER A 47 9.53 4.88 -1.80
N GLN A 48 10.20 6.02 -1.87
CA GLN A 48 10.86 6.48 -3.10
C GLN A 48 9.90 6.56 -4.30
N GLY A 49 8.63 6.91 -4.03
CA GLY A 49 7.59 7.02 -5.05
C GLY A 49 7.06 5.67 -5.58
N LYS A 50 7.43 4.55 -4.96
CA LYS A 50 7.10 3.20 -5.44
C LYS A 50 6.47 2.34 -4.35
N TRP A 51 5.54 1.48 -4.75
CA TRP A 51 4.97 0.44 -3.90
C TRP A 51 5.83 -0.83 -3.95
N ASN A 52 6.02 -1.44 -2.78
CA ASN A 52 6.57 -2.77 -2.60
C ASN A 52 5.57 -3.58 -1.76
N ILE A 53 5.09 -4.70 -2.31
CA ILE A 53 4.06 -5.55 -1.70
C ILE A 53 4.69 -6.91 -1.45
N LYS A 54 4.65 -7.36 -0.20
CA LYS A 54 4.95 -8.74 0.18
C LYS A 54 3.64 -9.40 0.59
N LEU A 55 3.34 -10.50 -0.08
CA LEU A 55 2.29 -11.44 0.31
C LEU A 55 2.98 -12.55 1.09
N SER A 56 2.40 -12.94 2.21
CA SER A 56 2.88 -14.05 3.06
C SER A 56 2.36 -15.37 2.52
#